data_AF-A0A3A9FJK5-F1
#
_entry.id   AF-A0A3A9FJK5-F1
#
_cell.length_a   1.000
_cell.length_b   1.000
_cell.length_c   1.000
_cell.angle_alpha   90.00
_cell.angle_beta   90.00
_cell.angle_gamma   90.00
#
_symmetry.space_group_name_H-M   'P 1'
#
loop_
_entity.id
_entity.type
_entity.pdbx_description
1 polymer ?
#
loop_
_entity_poly.entity_id
_entity_poly.type
_entity_poly.pdbx_seq_one_letter_code
_entity_poly.pdbx_strand_id
1 'polypeptide(L)'
;MSTLQNQITQSLEGLSDDSLRFILDMIQRFVQPSESRRVSINYGVATQGKKRRLGSMKGQKFIADGHDIDECNDEIARLFEVDD
;
A
#
# COMPACT_ATOMS: atom_id res chain seq x y z
N MET A 1 17.51 -26.85 3.66
CA MET A 1 16.37 -26.20 2.98
C MET A 1 15.09 -26.61 3.67
N SER A 2 14.08 -25.75 3.66
CA SER A 2 12.72 -26.11 4.09
C SER A 2 12.10 -27.14 3.15
N THR A 3 11.21 -27.99 3.64
CA THR A 3 10.41 -28.92 2.82
C THR A 3 9.69 -28.20 1.68
N LEU A 4 9.19 -27.00 1.95
CA LEU A 4 8.54 -26.14 0.96
C LEU A 4 9.51 -25.65 -0.12
N GLN A 5 10.74 -25.28 0.25
CA GLN A 5 11.75 -24.85 -0.72
C GLN A 5 12.09 -25.97 -1.71
N ASN A 6 12.26 -27.20 -1.20
CA ASN A 6 12.54 -28.36 -2.06
C ASN A 6 11.41 -28.62 -3.05
N GLN A 7 10.14 -28.51 -2.60
CA GLN A 7 8.97 -28.68 -3.47
C GLN A 7 8.87 -27.59 -4.54
N ILE A 8 9.19 -26.34 -4.19
CA ILE A 8 9.22 -25.22 -5.14
C ILE A 8 10.32 -25.44 -6.18
N THR A 9 11.53 -25.81 -5.76
CA THR A 9 12.64 -26.09 -6.68
C THR A 9 12.29 -27.22 -7.66
N GLN A 10 11.73 -28.32 -7.17
CA GLN A 10 11.29 -29.44 -8.01
C GLN A 10 10.18 -29.04 -8.99
N SER A 11 9.28 -28.15 -8.59
CA SER A 11 8.18 -27.68 -9.44
C SER A 11 8.62 -26.69 -10.52
N LEU A 12 9.78 -26.04 -10.33
CA LEU A 12 10.38 -25.11 -11.30
C LEU A 12 11.35 -25.82 -12.27
N GLU A 13 11.83 -27.01 -11.90
CA GLU A 13 12.78 -27.79 -12.69
C GLU A 13 12.10 -28.34 -13.95
N GLY A 14 12.60 -27.97 -15.12
CA GLY A 14 12.04 -28.39 -16.42
C GLY A 14 11.02 -27.43 -17.04
N LEU A 15 10.73 -26.30 -16.41
CA LEU A 15 9.98 -25.20 -17.03
C LEU A 15 10.85 -24.45 -18.04
N SER A 16 10.22 -23.94 -19.10
CA SER A 16 10.89 -23.04 -20.05
C SER A 16 11.07 -21.64 -19.44
N ASP A 17 12.01 -20.87 -19.99
CA ASP A 17 12.28 -19.48 -19.61
C ASP A 17 11.01 -18.60 -19.64
N ASP A 18 10.12 -18.82 -20.61
CA ASP A 18 8.88 -18.06 -20.74
C ASP A 18 7.89 -18.38 -19.60
N SER A 19 7.78 -19.65 -19.22
CA SER A 19 6.96 -20.06 -18.07
C SER A 19 7.52 -19.52 -16.75
N LEU A 20 8.85 -19.53 -16.59
CA LEU A 20 9.50 -18.96 -15.40
C LEU A 20 9.28 -17.44 -15.29
N ARG A 21 9.37 -16.71 -16.41
CA ARG A 21 9.06 -15.27 -16.45
C ARG A 21 7.61 -14.98 -16.10
N PHE A 22 6.67 -15.77 -16.60
CA PHE A 22 5.26 -15.62 -16.29
C PHE A 22 4.98 -15.79 -14.79
N ILE A 23 5.54 -16.85 -14.18
CA ILE A 23 5.40 -17.10 -12.73
C ILE A 23 6.01 -15.96 -11.92
N LEU A 24 7.17 -15.44 -12.32
CA LEU A 24 7.82 -14.32 -11.65
C LEU A 24 6.95 -13.05 -11.68
N ASP A 25 6.32 -12.73 -12.82
CA ASP A 25 5.42 -11.59 -12.96
C ASP A 25 4.15 -11.75 -12.08
N MET A 26 3.61 -12.96 -11.97
CA MET A 26 2.49 -13.25 -11.05
C MET A 26 2.91 -13.03 -9.59
N ILE A 27 4.05 -13.58 -9.17
CA ILE A 27 4.56 -13.40 -7.80
C ILE A 27 4.75 -11.90 -7.51
N GLN A 28 5.38 -11.15 -8.42
CA GLN A 28 5.59 -9.72 -8.24
C GLN A 28 4.28 -8.92 -8.17
N ARG A 29 3.23 -9.35 -8.87
CA ARG A 29 1.92 -8.67 -8.87
C ARG A 29 1.10 -8.94 -7.62
N PHE A 30 1.18 -10.14 -7.07
CA PHE A 30 0.32 -10.58 -5.95
C PHE A 30 1.03 -10.56 -4.60
N VAL A 31 2.35 -10.78 -4.54
CA VAL A 31 3.14 -10.77 -3.30
C VAL A 31 3.65 -9.36 -2.97
N GLN A 32 3.83 -8.50 -3.97
CA GLN A 32 4.09 -7.07 -3.78
C GLN A 32 2.87 -6.27 -4.22
N PRO A 33 2.02 -5.81 -3.29
CA PRO A 33 1.01 -4.82 -3.60
C PRO A 33 1.67 -3.60 -4.25
N SER A 34 1.07 -3.09 -5.32
CA SER A 34 1.54 -2.08 -6.27
C SER A 34 2.09 -0.76 -5.69
N GLU A 35 2.09 -0.56 -4.36
CA GLU A 35 2.66 0.63 -3.73
C GLU A 35 4.19 0.74 -3.87
N SER A 36 4.87 -0.37 -4.15
CA SER A 36 6.32 -0.38 -4.41
C SER A 36 6.69 -0.21 -5.89
N ARG A 37 5.72 -0.25 -6.82
CA ARG A 37 5.94 -0.03 -8.26
C ARG A 37 5.97 1.48 -8.58
N ARG A 38 6.88 2.20 -7.93
CA ARG A 38 7.38 3.48 -8.48
C ARG A 38 8.34 3.12 -9.60
N VAL A 39 7.79 2.91 -10.79
CA VAL A 39 8.54 3.11 -12.03
C VAL A 39 9.28 4.44 -11.87
N SER A 40 10.57 4.40 -12.18
CA SER A 40 11.53 5.49 -12.20
C SER A 40 10.99 6.74 -12.89
N ILE A 41 10.28 7.60 -12.14
CA ILE A 41 10.11 9.00 -12.50
C ILE A 41 11.42 9.65 -12.11
N ASN A 42 12.14 10.14 -13.12
CA ASN A 42 13.42 10.86 -13.05
C ASN A 42 13.59 11.64 -11.73
N TYR A 43 14.31 11.06 -10.76
CA TYR A 43 14.52 11.62 -9.42
C TYR A 43 15.51 12.78 -9.39
N GLY A 44 16.03 13.23 -10.53
CA GLY A 44 16.96 14.37 -10.60
C GLY A 44 16.33 15.72 -10.26
N VAL A 45 15.00 15.86 -10.27
CA VAL A 45 14.32 17.16 -10.11
C VAL A 45 13.31 17.22 -8.95
N ALA A 46 12.86 16.08 -8.41
CA ALA A 46 11.71 16.06 -7.50
C ALA A 46 12.04 15.94 -6.00
N THR A 47 13.30 15.72 -5.61
CA THR A 47 13.67 15.48 -4.20
C THR A 47 14.59 16.55 -3.63
N GLN A 48 14.11 17.80 -3.60
CA GLN A 48 14.53 18.77 -2.58
C GLN A 48 13.35 19.31 -1.73
N GLY A 49 12.16 18.71 -1.86
CA GLY A 49 11.05 18.97 -0.95
C GLY A 49 11.09 18.00 0.23
N LYS A 50 11.40 18.48 1.43
CA LYS A 50 11.32 17.78 2.73
C LYS A 50 10.25 16.67 2.74
N LYS A 51 10.61 15.46 3.21
CA LYS A 51 9.68 14.35 3.46
C LYS A 51 8.46 14.87 4.25
N ARG A 52 7.36 15.19 3.57
CA ARG A 52 6.13 15.67 4.23
C ARG A 52 5.44 14.46 4.86
N ARG A 53 4.98 14.61 6.12
CA ARG A 53 4.16 13.58 6.78
C ARG A 53 2.91 13.34 5.92
N LEU A 54 2.63 12.08 5.61
CA LEU A 54 1.36 11.69 4.98
C LEU A 54 0.20 12.24 5.82
N GLY A 55 -0.77 12.88 5.19
CA GLY A 55 -1.89 13.56 5.85
C GLY A 55 -1.67 15.04 6.23
N SER A 56 -0.48 15.61 6.07
CA SER A 56 -0.24 17.05 6.30
C SER A 56 -0.29 17.86 4.99
N MET A 57 -1.49 18.27 4.60
CA MET A 57 -1.72 19.32 3.61
C MET A 57 -2.35 20.53 4.30
N LYS A 58 -1.48 21.35 4.92
CA LYS A 58 -1.86 22.59 5.60
C LYS A 58 -2.56 23.52 4.60
N GLY A 59 -3.79 23.93 4.93
CA GLY A 59 -4.55 24.92 4.16
C GLY A 59 -5.42 24.36 3.04
N GLN A 60 -5.52 23.03 2.88
CA GLN A 60 -6.54 22.46 1.99
C GLN A 60 -7.77 22.03 2.78
N LYS A 61 -8.94 22.40 2.28
CA LYS A 61 -10.24 22.01 2.83
C LYS A 61 -10.71 20.75 2.10
N PHE A 62 -10.65 19.61 2.79
CA PHE A 62 -11.09 18.30 2.26
C PHE A 62 -12.55 17.99 2.56
N ILE A 63 -13.23 18.94 3.20
CA ILE A 63 -14.56 18.78 3.76
C ILE A 63 -15.45 19.74 2.98
N ALA A 64 -16.56 19.23 2.47
CA ALA A 64 -17.53 20.04 1.74
C ALA A 64 -18.03 21.19 2.62
N ASP A 65 -18.33 22.33 2.00
CA ASP A 65 -18.87 23.47 2.73
C ASP A 65 -20.20 23.08 3.40
N GLY A 66 -20.27 23.28 4.72
CA GLY A 66 -21.44 22.94 5.52
C GLY A 66 -21.48 21.51 6.07
N HIS A 67 -20.48 20.67 5.79
CA HIS A 67 -20.37 19.37 6.44
C HIS A 67 -19.86 19.55 7.87
N ASP A 68 -20.68 19.19 8.84
CA ASP A 68 -20.32 19.12 10.25
C ASP A 68 -19.59 17.80 10.52
N ILE A 69 -18.37 17.86 11.03
CA ILE A 69 -17.57 16.66 11.33
C ILE A 69 -18.05 16.05 12.65
N ASP A 70 -18.58 16.89 13.52
CA ASP A 70 -18.89 16.55 14.90
C ASP A 70 -20.34 16.04 15.07
N GLU A 71 -21.11 15.97 13.99
CA GLU A 71 -22.51 15.52 13.98
C GLU A 71 -22.70 14.14 14.63
N CYS A 72 -21.73 13.23 14.44
CA CYS A 72 -21.78 11.87 15.00
C CYS A 72 -21.10 11.72 16.36
N ASN A 73 -20.57 12.79 16.96
CA ASN A 73 -19.78 12.68 18.19
C ASN A 73 -20.60 12.12 19.36
N ASP A 74 -21.88 12.48 19.48
CA ASP A 74 -22.75 11.96 20.55
C ASP A 74 -23.02 10.45 20.42
N GLU A 75 -23.11 9.94 19.18
CA GLU A 75 -23.27 8.51 18.93
C GLU A 75 -21.99 7.75 19.25
N ILE A 76 -20.85 8.30 18.87
CA ILE A 76 -19.52 7.77 19.17
C ILE A 76 -19.31 7.75 20.69
N ALA A 77 -19.64 8.83 21.40
CA ALA A 77 -19.51 8.92 22.86
C ALA A 77 -20.31 7.82 23.57
N ARG A 78 -21.56 7.57 23.12
CA ARG A 78 -22.39 6.46 23.62
C ARG A 78 -21.80 5.08 23.32
N LEU A 79 -21.16 4.89 22.16
CA LEU A 79 -20.61 3.60 21.75
C LEU A 79 -19.33 3.23 22.52
N PHE A 80 -18.53 4.23 22.87
CA PHE A 80 -17.23 4.05 23.53
C PHE A 80 -17.26 4.37 25.02
N GLU A 81 -18.44 4.63 25.60
CA GLU A 81 -18.63 4.93 27.03
C GLU A 81 -17.68 6.04 27.50
N VAL A 82 -17.51 7.09 26.67
CA VAL A 82 -16.55 8.18 26.95
C VAL A 82 -17.13 9.20 27.93
N ASP A 83 -18.43 9.10 28.22
CA ASP A 83 -19.12 9.89 29.24
C ASP A 83 -19.13 9.14 30.59
N ASP A 84 -17.98 9.15 31.30
CA ASP A 84 -17.86 8.89 32.74
C ASP A 84 -16.97 9.95 33.42
#